data_AF-A0A661VS66-F1
#
_entry.id   AF-A0A661VS66-F1
#
_cell.length_a   1.000
_cell.length_b   1.000
_cell.length_c   1.000
_cell.angle_alpha   90.00
_cell.angle_beta   90.00
_cell.angle_gamma   90.00
#
_symmetry.space_group_name_H-M   'P 1'
#
loop_
_entity.id
_entity.type
_entity.pdbx_description
1 polymer ?
#
loop_
_entity_poly.entity_id
_entity_poly.type
_entity_poly.pdbx_seq_one_letter_code
_entity_poly.pdbx_strand_id
1 'polypeptide(L)'
;MTKKLLVLLIGLVVACLLFPISCSQPPQQGSQASKPVVEGVGSAHSGPQENTSELVETEQRGQGESSATSPNQFHPESKPPARPNVRVVVTQDFGSQVVLDKYVLPKKGESALEVLQRVAEVETKYGGGFVVRINGICSRYPKVKKDWFYYVNGILANVGAGGYKLRPADVEHWDFHEWGFNAFIPAIIGSFPQPFLSGYGGRVRPTVIVHQPGFREIAEKLRDTLTRLGVKEIWLQTTLPEKKHCHLILLGTQKFEPVRKLNRNYKKLGFFFKFEDEGAVVLDSRGKKARVKSAGVIQATQNPWGAGEAAWMISGTGEAQVRAAADILTEHWEQLDCAFAIALINQKIVRLPHANL
;
A
#
# COMPACT_ATOMS: atom_id res chain seq x y z
N MET A 1 -17.50 3.59 21.34
CA MET A 1 -18.26 3.92 20.11
C MET A 1 -19.45 2.98 19.97
N THR A 2 -20.64 3.51 19.66
CA THR A 2 -21.84 2.70 19.42
C THR A 2 -21.89 2.23 17.95
N LYS A 3 -22.61 1.13 17.68
CA LYS A 3 -22.78 0.55 16.32
C LYS A 3 -23.22 1.57 15.26
N LYS A 4 -23.89 2.65 15.68
CA LYS A 4 -24.34 3.76 14.81
C LYS A 4 -23.18 4.42 14.04
N LEU A 5 -22.00 4.59 14.64
CA LEU A 5 -20.89 5.30 13.97
C LEU A 5 -20.22 4.44 12.88
N LEU A 6 -20.13 3.12 13.08
CA LEU A 6 -19.62 2.20 12.06
C LEU A 6 -20.59 2.11 10.86
N VAL A 7 -21.90 2.09 11.12
CA VAL A 7 -22.93 2.18 10.07
C VAL A 7 -22.86 3.51 9.35
N LEU A 8 -22.56 4.62 10.05
CA LEU A 8 -22.40 5.94 9.42
C LEU A 8 -21.17 6.01 8.51
N LEU A 9 -20.01 5.47 8.93
CA LEU A 9 -18.81 5.42 8.08
C LEU A 9 -19.01 4.57 6.83
N ILE A 10 -19.58 3.36 6.97
CA ILE A 10 -19.90 2.50 5.83
C ILE A 10 -20.94 3.18 4.93
N GLY A 11 -21.95 3.83 5.52
CA GLY A 11 -22.97 4.58 4.80
C GLY A 11 -22.42 5.77 4.02
N LEU A 12 -21.46 6.53 4.57
CA LEU A 12 -20.86 7.68 3.90
C LEU A 12 -19.97 7.26 2.73
N VAL A 13 -19.14 6.23 2.92
CA VAL A 13 -18.30 5.65 1.85
C VAL A 13 -19.17 5.10 0.72
N VAL A 14 -20.27 4.41 1.03
CA VAL A 14 -21.19 3.89 0.01
C VAL A 14 -21.99 5.02 -0.66
N ALA A 15 -22.46 6.03 0.08
CA ALA A 15 -23.26 7.12 -0.48
C ALA A 15 -22.49 7.99 -1.48
N CYS A 16 -21.20 8.24 -1.26
CA CYS A 16 -20.35 8.94 -2.22
C CYS A 16 -20.12 8.16 -3.53
N LEU A 17 -20.36 6.84 -3.54
CA LEU A 17 -20.18 5.97 -4.71
C LEU A 17 -21.46 5.78 -5.54
N LEU A 18 -22.63 6.26 -5.11
CA LEU A 18 -23.90 5.92 -5.78
C LEU A 18 -24.25 6.78 -7.02
N PHE A 19 -23.39 7.71 -7.45
CA PHE A 19 -23.61 8.53 -8.64
C PHE A 19 -22.75 8.08 -9.83
N PRO A 20 -23.34 7.56 -10.93
CA PRO A 20 -22.57 7.15 -12.10
C PRO A 20 -22.12 8.36 -12.93
N ILE A 21 -20.83 8.44 -13.25
CA ILE A 21 -20.29 9.43 -14.20
C ILE A 21 -19.41 8.73 -15.22
N SER A 22 -19.68 9.00 -16.50
CA SER A 22 -18.82 8.59 -17.62
C SER A 22 -17.63 9.55 -17.72
N CYS A 23 -16.40 9.02 -17.83
CA CYS A 23 -15.27 9.82 -18.29
C CYS A 23 -15.31 9.90 -19.82
N SER A 24 -15.84 11.01 -20.34
CA SER A 24 -15.67 11.40 -21.75
C SER A 24 -14.22 11.83 -22.01
N GLN A 25 -13.72 11.51 -23.20
CA GLN A 25 -12.48 12.09 -23.73
C GLN A 25 -12.70 13.59 -24.01
N PRO A 26 -11.65 14.43 -23.98
CA PRO A 26 -11.76 15.82 -24.41
C PRO A 26 -12.17 15.87 -25.90
N PRO A 27 -13.01 16.83 -26.31
CA PRO A 27 -13.42 16.95 -27.70
C PRO A 27 -12.23 17.33 -28.58
N GLN A 28 -12.03 16.63 -29.69
CA GLN A 28 -11.15 17.11 -30.76
C GLN A 28 -11.77 18.38 -31.35
N GLN A 29 -11.04 19.49 -31.26
CA GLN A 29 -11.47 20.76 -31.81
C GLN A 29 -11.36 20.69 -33.34
N GLY A 30 -12.51 20.78 -34.03
CA GLY A 30 -12.56 20.59 -35.47
C GLY A 30 -11.89 21.71 -36.24
N SER A 31 -10.94 21.36 -37.12
CA SER A 31 -10.56 22.24 -38.24
C SER A 31 -11.60 22.10 -39.35
N GLN A 32 -12.20 23.22 -39.78
CA GLN A 32 -13.18 23.22 -40.85
C GLN A 32 -12.50 22.98 -42.20
N ALA A 33 -12.99 22.00 -42.96
CA ALA A 33 -12.58 21.77 -44.34
C ALA A 33 -13.62 22.33 -45.31
N SER A 34 -13.23 23.32 -46.11
CA SER A 34 -13.92 23.73 -47.34
C SER A 34 -13.16 23.19 -48.57
N LYS A 35 -13.91 22.86 -49.62
CA LYS A 35 -13.46 22.35 -50.94
C LYS A 35 -14.02 23.29 -52.05
N PRO A 36 -13.72 23.11 -53.35
CA PRO A 36 -12.40 22.97 -54.00
C PRO A 36 -12.29 23.77 -55.34
N VAL A 37 -11.07 24.04 -55.85
CA VAL A 37 -10.78 24.47 -57.26
C VAL A 37 -9.35 23.95 -57.58
N VAL A 38 -9.13 22.97 -58.49
CA VAL A 38 -8.75 23.08 -59.94
C VAL A 38 -7.58 24.08 -60.16
N GLU A 39 -6.37 23.81 -60.68
CA GLU A 39 -5.68 22.69 -61.38
C GLU A 39 -4.16 22.70 -60.97
N GLY A 40 -3.15 22.02 -61.55
CA GLY A 40 -3.03 21.11 -62.71
C GLY A 40 -1.54 20.79 -63.08
N VAL A 41 -1.34 19.85 -64.02
CA VAL A 41 -0.13 19.58 -64.87
C VAL A 41 1.21 19.09 -64.26
N GLY A 42 1.64 17.90 -64.75
CA GLY A 42 3.04 17.51 -65.05
C GLY A 42 3.88 16.83 -63.94
N SER A 43 4.79 15.87 -64.19
CA SER A 43 5.03 14.85 -65.23
C SER A 43 6.36 14.12 -64.89
N ALA A 44 6.32 12.79 -64.79
CA ALA A 44 7.36 11.80 -65.12
C ALA A 44 8.81 11.81 -64.52
N HIS A 45 9.22 10.59 -64.09
CA HIS A 45 10.60 10.01 -64.12
C HIS A 45 11.66 10.65 -63.18
N SER A 46 12.74 10.00 -62.73
CA SER A 46 13.25 8.60 -62.78
C SER A 46 14.29 8.41 -61.65
N GLY A 47 14.58 7.19 -61.20
CA GLY A 47 15.83 6.87 -60.48
C GLY A 47 16.81 6.11 -61.39
N PRO A 48 17.87 5.46 -60.86
CA PRO A 48 18.55 5.60 -59.55
C PRO A 48 20.10 5.67 -59.72
N GLN A 49 20.89 5.23 -58.72
CA GLN A 49 22.36 4.95 -58.76
C GLN A 49 23.29 6.21 -58.73
N GLU A 50 24.56 6.19 -58.28
CA GLU A 50 25.45 5.10 -57.82
C GLU A 50 26.67 5.57 -56.97
N ASN A 51 27.25 4.61 -56.21
CA ASN A 51 28.69 4.38 -55.88
C ASN A 51 29.48 5.44 -55.07
N THR A 52 30.58 5.16 -54.34
CA THR A 52 31.66 4.12 -54.35
C THR A 52 32.06 3.75 -52.90
N SER A 53 32.13 2.50 -52.44
CA SER A 53 33.19 1.47 -52.59
C SER A 53 34.58 1.82 -52.02
N GLU A 54 35.03 1.10 -50.97
CA GLU A 54 36.22 0.22 -51.03
C GLU A 54 36.38 -0.69 -49.78
N LEU A 55 37.10 -1.80 -49.95
CA LEU A 55 37.37 -2.86 -48.98
C LEU A 55 38.86 -2.91 -48.65
N VAL A 56 39.22 -3.10 -47.37
CA VAL A 56 40.48 -3.76 -46.99
C VAL A 56 40.21 -4.64 -45.76
N GLU A 57 40.49 -5.94 -45.88
CA GLU A 57 40.54 -6.86 -44.74
C GLU A 57 41.93 -6.82 -44.10
N THR A 58 42.01 -6.88 -42.77
CA THR A 58 43.11 -7.63 -42.11
C THR A 58 42.70 -8.04 -40.70
N GLU A 59 42.86 -9.33 -40.38
CA GLU A 59 42.57 -9.86 -39.05
C GLU A 59 43.66 -9.48 -38.04
N GLN A 60 43.28 -9.12 -36.80
CA GLN A 60 44.03 -9.55 -35.60
C GLN A 60 43.24 -9.46 -34.28
N ARG A 61 42.70 -10.61 -33.89
CA ARG A 61 42.59 -11.18 -32.52
C ARG A 61 42.90 -10.25 -31.33
N GLY A 62 41.87 -9.78 -30.62
CA GLY A 62 42.02 -9.09 -29.33
C GLY A 62 40.70 -8.97 -28.56
N GLN A 63 40.65 -9.50 -27.34
CA GLN A 63 39.48 -9.62 -26.45
C GLN A 63 38.61 -8.35 -26.33
N GLY A 64 37.30 -8.50 -26.57
CA GLY A 64 36.28 -7.52 -26.20
C GLY A 64 35.07 -8.24 -25.58
N GLU A 65 34.75 -7.92 -24.32
CA GLU A 65 33.63 -8.54 -23.60
C GLU A 65 32.29 -8.07 -24.18
N SER A 66 31.46 -9.03 -24.60
CA SER A 66 30.13 -8.76 -25.12
C SER A 66 29.17 -8.39 -23.98
N SER A 67 28.71 -7.14 -23.99
CA SER A 67 27.76 -6.57 -23.04
C SER A 67 26.36 -7.19 -23.22
N ALA A 68 26.05 -8.20 -22.39
CA ALA A 68 24.69 -8.70 -22.23
C ALA A 68 23.88 -7.77 -21.30
N THR A 69 22.90 -7.06 -21.86
CA THR A 69 22.05 -6.10 -21.13
C THR A 69 21.17 -6.81 -20.10
N SER A 70 21.49 -6.64 -18.82
CA SER A 70 20.73 -7.23 -17.70
C SER A 70 19.57 -6.32 -17.25
N PRO A 71 18.43 -6.84 -16.77
CA PRO A 71 17.25 -6.02 -16.46
C PRO A 71 17.47 -5.05 -15.28
N ASN A 72 16.98 -3.83 -15.47
CA ASN A 72 17.12 -2.68 -14.57
C ASN A 72 16.79 -2.98 -13.10
N GLN A 73 17.82 -3.05 -12.23
CA GLN A 73 17.64 -3.22 -10.78
C GLN A 73 17.27 -1.89 -10.12
N PHE A 74 16.03 -1.80 -9.65
CA PHE A 74 15.52 -0.65 -8.90
C PHE A 74 16.26 -0.54 -7.55
N HIS A 75 17.15 0.45 -7.42
CA HIS A 75 17.75 0.81 -6.13
C HIS A 75 16.85 1.84 -5.44
N PRO A 76 16.21 1.52 -4.29
CA PRO A 76 15.61 2.54 -3.45
C PRO A 76 16.73 3.41 -2.87
N GLU A 77 16.52 4.73 -2.88
CA GLU A 77 17.52 5.70 -2.42
C GLU A 77 17.71 5.56 -0.88
N SER A 78 18.73 4.82 -0.48
CA SER A 78 18.80 4.11 0.80
C SER A 78 19.26 4.96 2.00
N LYS A 79 18.88 6.24 2.05
CA LYS A 79 19.20 7.12 3.18
C LYS A 79 18.04 8.05 3.54
N PRO A 80 17.44 7.90 4.74
CA PRO A 80 16.46 8.86 5.24
C PRO A 80 17.02 10.29 5.22
N PRO A 81 16.26 11.29 4.74
CA PRO A 81 16.75 12.65 4.62
C PRO A 81 17.09 13.27 5.99
N ALA A 82 18.11 14.14 6.01
CA ALA A 82 18.63 14.79 7.22
C ALA A 82 17.67 15.77 7.91
N ARG A 83 16.46 15.95 7.37
CA ARG A 83 15.32 16.62 7.99
C ARG A 83 14.11 15.70 7.89
N PRO A 84 13.18 15.70 8.86
CA PRO A 84 11.99 14.86 8.81
C PRO A 84 11.06 15.31 7.67
N ASN A 85 11.28 14.74 6.49
CA ASN A 85 10.42 14.91 5.32
C ASN A 85 9.17 14.02 5.45
N VAL A 86 8.11 14.36 4.73
CA VAL A 86 7.03 13.43 4.41
C VAL A 86 7.53 12.47 3.34
N ARG A 87 7.21 11.18 3.43
CA ARG A 87 7.33 10.26 2.29
C ARG A 87 5.98 10.20 1.58
N VAL A 88 5.96 10.54 0.29
CA VAL A 88 4.79 10.36 -0.58
C VAL A 88 5.07 9.15 -1.45
N VAL A 89 4.28 8.09 -1.28
CA VAL A 89 4.38 6.86 -2.06
C VAL A 89 3.06 6.57 -2.75
N VAL A 90 3.11 6.31 -4.05
CA VAL A 90 1.95 5.99 -4.89
C VAL A 90 2.18 4.60 -5.47
N THR A 91 1.25 3.69 -5.24
CA THR A 91 1.33 2.29 -5.69
C THR A 91 0.08 1.84 -6.43
N GLN A 92 0.18 0.69 -7.08
CA GLN A 92 -0.96 -0.06 -7.61
C GLN A 92 -0.97 -1.46 -7.03
N ASP A 93 -2.16 -2.07 -7.07
CA ASP A 93 -2.40 -3.47 -6.76
C ASP A 93 -1.84 -3.85 -5.38
N PHE A 94 -2.31 -3.13 -4.35
CA PHE A 94 -2.03 -3.38 -2.93
C PHE A 94 -0.55 -3.27 -2.56
N GLY A 95 0.13 -2.25 -3.11
CA GLY A 95 1.55 -2.01 -2.84
C GLY A 95 2.50 -2.99 -3.54
N SER A 96 2.04 -3.67 -4.60
CA SER A 96 2.89 -4.59 -5.38
C SER A 96 3.68 -3.89 -6.50
N GLN A 97 3.19 -2.76 -6.99
CA GLN A 97 3.84 -1.93 -8.01
C GLN A 97 3.98 -0.50 -7.50
N VAL A 98 5.20 0.05 -7.50
CA VAL A 98 5.46 1.46 -7.15
C VAL A 98 5.38 2.32 -8.41
N VAL A 99 4.56 3.36 -8.36
CA VAL A 99 4.40 4.39 -9.41
C VAL A 99 5.20 5.64 -9.08
N LEU A 100 5.29 5.98 -7.79
CA LEU A 100 6.04 7.12 -7.27
C LEU A 100 6.52 6.80 -5.86
N ASP A 101 7.74 7.19 -5.52
CA ASP A 101 8.22 7.29 -4.15
C ASP A 101 9.12 8.52 -4.04
N LYS A 102 8.75 9.48 -3.21
CA LYS A 102 9.43 10.78 -3.06
C LYS A 102 9.38 11.28 -1.62
N TYR A 103 10.50 11.84 -1.16
CA TYR A 103 10.56 12.58 0.09
C TYR A 103 10.34 14.08 -0.17
N VAL A 104 9.35 14.67 0.49
CA VAL A 104 8.99 16.09 0.35
C VAL A 104 9.12 16.78 1.71
N LEU A 105 9.76 17.94 1.75
CA LEU A 105 9.67 18.84 2.91
C LEU A 105 8.32 19.58 2.84
N PRO A 106 7.36 19.29 3.74
CA PRO A 106 6.06 19.96 3.73
C PRO A 106 6.21 21.41 4.20
N LYS A 107 5.47 22.34 3.60
CA LYS A 107 5.28 23.67 4.19
C LYS A 107 4.34 23.57 5.39
N LYS A 108 4.43 24.52 6.33
CA LYS A 108 3.58 24.55 7.52
C LYS A 108 2.10 24.60 7.14
N GLY A 109 1.36 23.52 7.41
CA GLY A 109 -0.07 23.44 7.13
C GLY A 109 -0.43 23.04 5.69
N GLU A 110 0.51 22.53 4.88
CA GLU A 110 0.15 21.82 3.65
C GLU A 110 -0.65 20.55 3.96
N SER A 111 -1.63 20.26 3.11
CA SER A 111 -2.44 19.04 3.14
C SER A 111 -1.79 17.91 2.35
N ALA A 112 -2.29 16.68 2.54
CA ALA A 112 -1.91 15.52 1.74
C ALA A 112 -2.08 15.81 0.23
N LEU A 113 -3.24 16.35 -0.17
CA LEU A 113 -3.48 16.70 -1.58
C LEU A 113 -2.47 17.74 -2.11
N GLU A 114 -2.17 18.79 -1.35
CA GLU A 114 -1.21 19.84 -1.74
C GLU A 114 0.23 19.28 -1.85
N VAL A 115 0.61 18.32 -1.01
CA VAL A 115 1.93 17.68 -1.06
C VAL A 115 2.02 16.69 -2.22
N LEU A 116 1.00 15.85 -2.44
CA LEU A 116 0.91 14.97 -3.61
C LEU A 116 1.01 15.75 -4.92
N GLN A 117 0.29 16.87 -5.05
CA GLN A 117 0.32 17.73 -6.25
C GLN A 117 1.69 18.36 -6.54
N ARG A 118 2.62 18.38 -5.58
CA ARG A 118 4.02 18.83 -5.81
C ARG A 118 4.91 17.76 -6.45
N VAL A 119 4.47 16.50 -6.48
CA VAL A 119 5.27 15.35 -6.95
C VAL A 119 4.53 14.45 -7.95
N ALA A 120 3.25 14.70 -8.22
CA ALA A 120 2.43 13.95 -9.15
C ALA A 120 1.44 14.86 -9.91
N GLU A 121 1.06 14.45 -11.11
CA GLU A 121 -0.10 14.99 -11.82
C GLU A 121 -1.37 14.42 -11.19
N VAL A 122 -2.26 15.28 -10.66
CA VAL A 122 -3.45 14.85 -9.91
C VAL A 122 -4.72 15.49 -10.48
N GLU A 123 -5.71 14.68 -10.84
CA GLU A 123 -7.06 15.15 -11.14
C GLU A 123 -8.01 14.86 -9.97
N THR A 124 -8.89 15.80 -9.67
CA THR A 124 -9.89 15.69 -8.60
C THR A 124 -11.31 15.96 -9.10
N LYS A 125 -12.31 15.42 -8.40
CA LYS A 125 -13.74 15.71 -8.61
C LYS A 125 -14.40 16.14 -7.30
N TYR A 126 -15.68 16.54 -7.40
CA TYR A 126 -16.54 16.91 -6.27
C TYR A 126 -15.93 18.01 -5.37
N GLY A 127 -15.54 19.14 -5.96
CA GLY A 127 -14.95 20.27 -5.23
C GLY A 127 -13.53 20.02 -4.71
N GLY A 128 -12.79 19.08 -5.31
CA GLY A 128 -11.39 18.79 -4.97
C GLY A 128 -11.20 17.69 -3.92
N GLY A 129 -12.27 17.24 -3.26
CA GLY A 129 -12.18 16.28 -2.16
C GLY A 129 -11.84 14.83 -2.56
N PHE A 130 -12.09 14.45 -3.81
CA PHE A 130 -11.93 13.09 -4.31
C PHE A 130 -10.92 13.03 -5.46
N VAL A 131 -9.79 12.34 -5.26
CA VAL A 131 -8.76 12.13 -6.29
C VAL A 131 -9.22 11.03 -7.26
N VAL A 132 -9.31 11.38 -8.55
CA VAL A 132 -9.73 10.45 -9.61
C VAL A 132 -8.58 10.00 -10.50
N ARG A 133 -7.45 10.71 -10.52
CA ARG A 133 -6.27 10.35 -11.31
C ARG A 133 -5.00 10.75 -10.57
N ILE A 134 -3.99 9.89 -10.63
CA ILE A 134 -2.60 10.22 -10.28
C ILE A 134 -1.72 9.69 -11.41
N ASN A 135 -0.86 10.53 -12.00
CA ASN A 135 0.09 10.18 -13.08
C ASN A 135 -0.54 9.30 -14.18
N GLY A 136 -1.62 9.78 -14.82
CA GLY A 136 -2.35 9.06 -15.86
C GLY A 136 -3.26 7.90 -15.41
N ILE A 137 -3.07 7.33 -14.21
CA ILE A 137 -3.85 6.19 -13.72
C ILE A 137 -5.18 6.69 -13.15
N CYS A 138 -6.24 6.48 -13.93
CA CYS A 138 -7.60 6.94 -13.63
C CYS A 138 -8.43 5.89 -12.87
N SER A 139 -9.30 6.36 -11.98
CA SER A 139 -10.43 5.59 -11.42
C SER A 139 -11.19 4.85 -12.53
N ARG A 140 -11.54 3.59 -12.26
CA ARG A 140 -12.31 2.75 -13.19
C ARG A 140 -13.78 2.61 -12.77
N TYR A 141 -14.17 3.21 -11.66
CA TYR A 141 -15.55 3.21 -11.18
C TYR A 141 -16.41 4.18 -12.02
N PRO A 142 -17.70 3.89 -12.32
CA PRO A 142 -18.51 2.75 -11.86
C PRO A 142 -18.31 1.43 -12.62
N LYS A 143 -17.55 1.41 -13.72
CA LYS A 143 -17.43 0.23 -14.61
C LYS A 143 -16.70 -0.95 -13.94
N VAL A 144 -15.67 -0.66 -13.15
CA VAL A 144 -14.92 -1.63 -12.35
C VAL A 144 -14.77 -1.04 -10.95
N LYS A 145 -14.91 -1.87 -9.91
CA LYS A 145 -14.68 -1.51 -8.51
C LYS A 145 -13.17 -1.36 -8.23
N LYS A 146 -12.51 -0.36 -8.84
CA LYS A 146 -11.08 -0.06 -8.69
C LYS A 146 -10.88 1.46 -8.63
N ASP A 147 -10.32 1.92 -7.51
CA ASP A 147 -10.21 3.34 -7.13
C ASP A 147 -8.93 3.63 -6.35
N TRP A 148 -8.67 4.92 -6.15
CA TRP A 148 -7.62 5.42 -5.28
C TRP A 148 -8.06 5.41 -3.81
N PHE A 149 -7.27 4.76 -2.96
CA PHE A 149 -7.36 4.85 -1.51
C PHE A 149 -6.09 5.50 -0.98
N TYR A 150 -6.19 6.24 0.12
CA TYR A 150 -5.02 6.88 0.73
C TYR A 150 -4.95 6.65 2.23
N TYR A 151 -3.73 6.35 2.67
CA TYR A 151 -3.37 6.02 4.03
C TYR A 151 -2.39 7.07 4.51
N VAL A 152 -2.49 7.45 5.79
CA VAL A 152 -1.43 8.19 6.47
C VAL A 152 -0.92 7.34 7.61
N ASN A 153 0.40 7.11 7.63
CA ASN A 153 1.07 6.29 8.64
C ASN A 153 0.41 4.91 8.79
N GLY A 154 0.08 4.27 7.66
CA GLY A 154 -0.53 2.94 7.60
C GLY A 154 -2.00 2.87 8.06
N ILE A 155 -2.67 4.01 8.29
CA ILE A 155 -4.07 4.07 8.70
C ILE A 155 -4.88 4.71 7.57
N LEU A 156 -5.99 4.06 7.17
CA LEU A 156 -6.88 4.58 6.12
C LEU A 156 -7.46 5.92 6.57
N ALA A 157 -7.30 6.95 5.74
CA ALA A 157 -7.72 8.28 6.12
C ALA A 157 -9.26 8.40 6.20
N ASN A 158 -9.73 9.11 7.22
CA ASN A 158 -11.15 9.32 7.52
C ASN A 158 -11.66 10.71 7.12
N VAL A 159 -10.86 11.46 6.36
CA VAL A 159 -11.18 12.78 5.78
C VAL A 159 -10.77 12.75 4.30
N GLY A 160 -11.08 13.81 3.54
CA GLY A 160 -10.50 13.99 2.21
C GLY A 160 -9.05 14.48 2.27
N ALA A 161 -8.26 14.22 1.23
CA ALA A 161 -6.83 14.53 1.22
C ALA A 161 -6.49 16.02 1.41
N GLY A 162 -7.34 16.93 0.94
CA GLY A 162 -7.21 18.37 1.23
C GLY A 162 -7.46 18.76 2.70
N GLY A 163 -8.15 17.91 3.46
CA GLY A 163 -8.47 18.11 4.88
C GLY A 163 -7.45 17.52 5.86
N TYR A 164 -6.66 16.53 5.46
CA TYR A 164 -5.57 16.01 6.30
C TYR A 164 -4.33 16.90 6.17
N LYS A 165 -3.89 17.53 7.27
CA LYS A 165 -2.67 18.35 7.29
C LYS A 165 -1.46 17.50 7.73
N LEU A 166 -0.51 17.34 6.81
CA LEU A 166 0.66 16.49 6.98
C LEU A 166 1.63 17.06 8.00
N ARG A 167 2.38 16.15 8.62
CA ARG A 167 3.44 16.46 9.57
C ARG A 167 4.79 15.91 9.10
N PRO A 168 5.90 16.52 9.55
CA PRO A 168 7.24 15.94 9.38
C PRO A 168 7.26 14.45 9.78
N ALA A 169 7.91 13.61 8.97
CA ALA A 169 7.97 12.14 9.09
C ALA A 169 6.66 11.35 8.85
N ASP A 170 5.54 11.99 8.47
CA ASP A 170 4.37 11.24 7.97
C ASP A 170 4.71 10.46 6.68
N VAL A 171 4.13 9.27 6.53
CA VAL A 171 4.07 8.51 5.28
C VAL A 171 2.67 8.68 4.70
N GLU A 172 2.58 9.38 3.58
CA GLU A 172 1.39 9.49 2.74
C GLU A 172 1.45 8.39 1.67
N HIS A 173 0.57 7.38 1.79
CA HIS A 173 0.56 6.22 0.89
C HIS A 173 -0.76 6.16 0.13
N TRP A 174 -0.70 6.41 -1.18
CA TRP A 174 -1.80 6.22 -2.13
C TRP A 174 -1.67 4.85 -2.80
N ASP A 175 -2.76 4.09 -2.87
CA ASP A 175 -2.78 2.82 -3.60
C ASP A 175 -4.03 2.71 -4.48
N PHE A 176 -3.83 2.32 -5.75
CA PHE A 176 -4.89 2.04 -6.71
C PHE A 176 -5.17 0.54 -6.80
N HIS A 177 -6.20 0.10 -6.07
CA HIS A 177 -6.57 -1.32 -5.98
C HIS A 177 -8.07 -1.57 -6.16
N GLU A 178 -8.39 -2.84 -6.43
CA GLU A 178 -9.76 -3.29 -6.55
C GLU A 178 -10.40 -3.52 -5.19
N TRP A 179 -11.61 -3.01 -5.00
CA TRP A 179 -12.34 -3.03 -3.74
C TRP A 179 -13.56 -3.98 -3.79
N GLY A 180 -13.67 -4.77 -4.87
CA GLY A 180 -14.82 -5.62 -5.16
C GLY A 180 -15.10 -6.73 -4.14
N PHE A 181 -14.06 -7.36 -3.59
CA PHE A 181 -14.19 -8.35 -2.50
C PHE A 181 -14.19 -7.69 -1.12
N ASN A 182 -13.30 -6.71 -0.90
CA ASN A 182 -13.13 -6.07 0.40
C ASN A 182 -13.04 -4.55 0.22
N ALA A 183 -14.13 -3.85 0.52
CA ALA A 183 -14.25 -2.41 0.29
C ALA A 183 -13.68 -1.53 1.41
N PHE A 184 -13.16 -2.14 2.47
CA PHE A 184 -12.69 -1.43 3.66
C PHE A 184 -11.49 -2.14 4.27
N ILE A 185 -10.31 -1.57 4.04
CA ILE A 185 -9.05 -2.01 4.63
C ILE A 185 -8.58 -0.88 5.53
N PRO A 186 -8.90 -0.89 6.84
CA PRO A 186 -8.75 0.28 7.69
C PRO A 186 -7.31 0.58 8.12
N ALA A 187 -6.41 -0.39 8.03
CA ALA A 187 -4.99 -0.22 8.29
C ALA A 187 -4.17 -1.21 7.47
N ILE A 188 -2.91 -0.88 7.22
CA ILE A 188 -1.94 -1.67 6.47
C ILE A 188 -0.62 -1.76 7.24
N ILE A 189 0.22 -2.73 6.89
CA ILE A 189 1.52 -2.93 7.55
C ILE A 189 2.67 -2.13 6.90
N GLY A 190 2.47 -1.69 5.65
CA GLY A 190 3.52 -1.13 4.79
C GLY A 190 4.06 0.25 5.15
N SER A 191 3.59 0.85 6.24
CA SER A 191 4.15 2.07 6.82
C SER A 191 4.81 1.83 8.17
N PHE A 192 5.23 0.61 8.51
CA PHE A 192 5.94 0.33 9.76
C PHE A 192 7.17 1.26 9.94
N PRO A 193 7.43 1.83 11.13
CA PRO A 193 6.68 1.76 12.40
C PRO A 193 5.68 2.93 12.60
N GLN A 194 5.37 3.70 11.55
CA GLN A 194 4.66 4.98 11.63
C GLN A 194 3.30 4.97 12.36
N PRO A 195 2.44 3.92 12.30
CA PRO A 195 1.23 3.89 13.10
C PRO A 195 1.50 4.10 14.60
N PHE A 196 2.65 3.64 15.09
CA PHE A 196 3.07 3.70 16.48
C PHE A 196 4.02 4.88 16.78
N LEU A 197 4.79 5.32 15.78
CA LEU A 197 5.81 6.38 15.93
C LEU A 197 5.20 7.78 15.78
N SER A 198 4.49 8.03 14.68
CA SER A 198 3.93 9.36 14.31
C SER A 198 2.41 9.41 14.53
N GLY A 199 1.75 8.25 14.57
CA GLY A 199 0.31 8.13 14.82
C GLY A 199 -0.54 8.66 13.66
N TYR A 200 -1.78 9.06 13.93
CA TYR A 200 -2.68 9.63 12.91
C TYR A 200 -3.26 10.97 13.38
N GLY A 201 -3.35 11.95 12.47
CA GLY A 201 -3.64 13.35 12.81
C GLY A 201 -2.58 13.96 13.74
N GLY A 202 -1.39 13.35 13.77
CA GLY A 202 -0.31 13.61 14.73
C GLY A 202 -0.72 13.47 16.20
N ARG A 203 -1.59 12.50 16.49
CA ARG A 203 -1.81 11.95 17.83
C ARG A 203 -1.13 10.59 17.91
N VAL A 204 0.01 10.54 18.59
CA VAL A 204 0.63 9.28 19.00
C VAL A 204 -0.16 8.74 20.20
N ARG A 205 -0.47 7.45 20.21
CA ARG A 205 -1.11 6.77 21.34
C ARG A 205 -0.16 5.71 21.92
N PRO A 206 -0.29 5.33 23.20
CA PRO A 206 0.42 4.20 23.75
C PRO A 206 0.24 2.93 22.91
N THR A 207 1.27 2.10 22.83
CA THR A 207 1.21 0.80 22.15
C THR A 207 1.18 -0.30 23.20
N VAL A 208 0.19 -1.19 23.13
CA VAL A 208 0.11 -2.36 24.02
C VAL A 208 0.37 -3.62 23.20
N ILE A 209 1.48 -4.29 23.48
CA ILE A 209 1.77 -5.63 22.95
C ILE A 209 1.05 -6.63 23.86
N VAL A 210 -0.05 -7.18 23.35
CA VAL A 210 -0.86 -8.19 24.04
C VAL A 210 -0.42 -9.55 23.56
N HIS A 211 0.35 -10.27 24.38
CA HIS A 211 0.97 -11.54 23.99
C HIS A 211 0.35 -12.75 24.68
N GLN A 212 0.28 -13.87 23.98
CA GLN A 212 -0.07 -15.17 24.56
C GLN A 212 1.03 -15.57 25.59
N PRO A 213 0.68 -16.24 26.70
CA PRO A 213 1.66 -16.90 27.56
C PRO A 213 2.58 -17.82 26.73
N GLY A 214 3.88 -17.82 27.04
CA GLY A 214 4.94 -18.45 26.22
C GLY A 214 5.64 -17.52 25.23
N PHE A 215 5.03 -16.40 24.82
CA PHE A 215 5.59 -15.46 23.83
C PHE A 215 6.26 -14.21 24.42
N ARG A 216 6.57 -14.22 25.72
CA ARG A 216 7.08 -13.04 26.45
C ARG A 216 8.41 -12.50 25.89
N GLU A 217 9.38 -13.38 25.69
CA GLU A 217 10.69 -13.06 25.11
C GLU A 217 10.57 -12.31 23.76
N ILE A 218 9.68 -12.79 22.90
CA ILE A 218 9.41 -12.21 21.57
C ILE A 218 8.70 -10.86 21.72
N ALA A 219 7.79 -10.72 22.69
CA ALA A 219 7.14 -9.44 23.02
C ALA A 219 8.16 -8.40 23.53
N GLU A 220 9.15 -8.82 24.32
CA GLU A 220 10.26 -7.98 24.79
C GLU A 220 11.18 -7.57 23.63
N LYS A 221 11.62 -8.52 22.77
CA LYS A 221 12.38 -8.23 21.53
C LYS A 221 11.65 -7.23 20.62
N LEU A 222 10.33 -7.34 20.50
CA LEU A 222 9.52 -6.43 19.69
C LEU A 222 9.38 -5.04 20.33
N ARG A 223 9.16 -4.95 21.65
CA ARG A 223 9.18 -3.68 22.40
C ARG A 223 10.51 -2.96 22.19
N ASP A 224 11.62 -3.68 22.32
CA ASP A 224 12.96 -3.10 22.27
C ASP A 224 13.30 -2.64 20.84
N THR A 225 12.83 -3.36 19.82
CA THR A 225 12.87 -2.91 18.42
C THR A 225 12.08 -1.63 18.21
N LEU A 226 10.82 -1.57 18.66
CA LEU A 226 9.98 -0.37 18.53
C LEU A 226 10.60 0.82 19.27
N THR A 227 11.20 0.59 20.44
CA THR A 227 11.91 1.61 21.23
C THR A 227 13.13 2.14 20.49
N ARG A 228 13.93 1.25 19.88
CA ARG A 228 15.07 1.61 19.02
C ARG A 228 14.63 2.40 17.77
N LEU A 229 13.42 2.17 17.27
CA LEU A 229 12.80 2.95 16.19
C LEU A 229 12.13 4.25 16.67
N GLY A 230 12.26 4.61 17.95
CA GLY A 230 11.77 5.87 18.53
C GLY A 230 10.33 5.85 19.04
N VAL A 231 9.62 4.71 18.99
CA VAL A 231 8.26 4.56 19.52
C VAL A 231 8.30 4.65 21.05
N LYS A 232 7.34 5.40 21.61
CA LYS A 232 7.24 5.69 23.05
C LYS A 232 6.01 5.01 23.65
N GLU A 233 5.97 4.92 24.99
CA GLU A 233 4.83 4.38 25.76
C GLU A 233 4.38 2.98 25.32
N ILE A 234 5.33 2.04 25.26
CA ILE A 234 5.08 0.64 24.89
C ILE A 234 4.90 -0.21 26.16
N TRP A 235 3.79 -0.94 26.23
CA TRP A 235 3.42 -1.77 27.38
C TRP A 235 3.26 -3.24 26.96
N LEU A 236 3.68 -4.16 27.83
CA LEU A 236 3.47 -5.61 27.64
C LEU A 236 2.31 -6.08 28.53
N GLN A 237 1.37 -6.83 27.96
CA GLN A 237 0.24 -7.41 28.68
C GLN A 237 -0.08 -8.81 28.15
N THR A 238 -0.70 -9.67 28.96
CA THR A 238 -1.20 -11.00 28.53
C THR A 238 -2.70 -11.00 28.21
N THR A 239 -3.40 -9.93 28.56
CA THR A 239 -4.83 -9.71 28.33
C THR A 239 -5.06 -8.42 27.54
N LEU A 240 -6.24 -8.26 26.95
CA LEU A 240 -6.62 -7.03 26.28
C LEU A 240 -6.83 -5.90 27.33
N PRO A 241 -6.32 -4.68 27.10
CA PRO A 241 -6.53 -3.56 28.01
C PRO A 241 -8.00 -3.14 28.03
N GLU A 242 -8.52 -2.80 29.21
CA GLU A 242 -9.87 -2.26 29.35
C GLU A 242 -9.99 -0.86 28.73
N LYS A 243 -10.53 -0.80 27.51
CA LYS A 243 -10.95 0.42 26.78
C LYS A 243 -10.01 1.62 26.92
N LYS A 244 -8.77 1.47 26.45
CA LYS A 244 -7.83 2.59 26.32
C LYS A 244 -7.66 3.00 24.85
N HIS A 245 -7.47 4.30 24.64
CA HIS A 245 -7.00 4.88 23.38
C HIS A 245 -5.55 4.44 23.13
N CYS A 246 -5.38 3.26 22.53
CA CYS A 246 -4.07 2.64 22.34
C CYS A 246 -4.02 1.85 21.04
N HIS A 247 -2.82 1.79 20.46
CA HIS A 247 -2.51 0.81 19.44
C HIS A 247 -2.35 -0.56 20.09
N LEU A 248 -2.75 -1.62 19.38
CA LEU A 248 -2.55 -3.00 19.83
C LEU A 248 -1.59 -3.71 18.90
N ILE A 249 -0.75 -4.57 19.46
CA ILE A 249 -0.05 -5.62 18.73
C ILE A 249 -0.41 -6.94 19.41
N LEU A 250 -1.20 -7.78 18.74
CA LEU A 250 -1.56 -9.10 19.23
C LEU A 250 -0.47 -10.08 18.79
N LEU A 251 0.18 -10.74 19.75
CA LEU A 251 1.26 -11.70 19.50
C LEU A 251 0.89 -13.08 20.05
N GLY A 252 0.72 -14.08 19.18
CA GLY A 252 0.44 -15.44 19.64
C GLY A 252 -0.17 -16.33 18.56
N THR A 253 -0.34 -17.61 18.89
CA THR A 253 -0.88 -18.62 17.95
C THR A 253 -2.32 -18.34 17.54
N GLN A 254 -2.79 -19.00 16.48
CA GLN A 254 -4.20 -19.06 16.09
C GLN A 254 -5.18 -19.45 17.21
N LYS A 255 -4.70 -20.09 18.29
CA LYS A 255 -5.51 -20.47 19.46
C LYS A 255 -5.71 -19.32 20.47
N PHE A 256 -4.91 -18.26 20.41
CA PHE A 256 -4.99 -17.11 21.32
C PHE A 256 -6.32 -16.37 21.16
N GLU A 257 -6.99 -16.03 22.27
CA GLU A 257 -8.39 -15.57 22.23
C GLU A 257 -8.59 -14.27 21.42
N PRO A 258 -7.75 -13.21 21.56
CA PRO A 258 -7.86 -12.01 20.74
C PRO A 258 -7.67 -12.30 19.24
N VAL A 259 -6.73 -13.18 18.89
CA VAL A 259 -6.50 -13.66 17.51
C VAL A 259 -7.75 -14.37 16.98
N ARG A 260 -8.36 -15.28 17.77
CA ARG A 260 -9.62 -15.96 17.41
C ARG A 260 -10.78 -14.98 17.22
N LYS A 261 -10.85 -13.88 17.99
CA LYS A 261 -11.85 -12.81 17.80
C LYS A 261 -11.67 -12.09 16.46
N LEU A 262 -10.44 -11.71 16.10
CA LEU A 262 -10.17 -11.09 14.79
C LEU A 262 -10.44 -12.09 13.65
N ASN A 263 -9.95 -13.33 13.76
CA ASN A 263 -10.09 -14.36 12.74
C ASN A 263 -11.56 -14.65 12.37
N ARG A 264 -12.46 -14.71 13.37
CA ARG A 264 -13.91 -14.88 13.15
C ARG A 264 -14.56 -13.71 12.40
N ASN A 265 -13.94 -12.52 12.43
CA ASN A 265 -14.45 -11.30 11.82
C ASN A 265 -13.65 -10.84 10.58
N TYR A 266 -12.71 -11.64 10.06
CA TYR A 266 -11.73 -11.27 9.03
C TYR A 266 -12.27 -10.37 7.90
N LYS A 267 -13.42 -10.72 7.30
CA LYS A 267 -14.07 -9.94 6.23
C LYS A 267 -14.39 -8.48 6.61
N LYS A 268 -14.77 -8.23 7.86
CA LYS A 268 -15.12 -6.89 8.38
C LYS A 268 -13.89 -6.07 8.78
N LEU A 269 -12.72 -6.67 8.79
CA LEU A 269 -11.46 -6.10 9.29
C LEU A 269 -10.44 -5.83 8.17
N GLY A 270 -10.84 -5.94 6.89
CA GLY A 270 -9.92 -5.78 5.75
C GLY A 270 -9.01 -6.98 5.47
N PHE A 271 -9.20 -8.11 6.15
CA PHE A 271 -8.22 -9.21 6.13
C PHE A 271 -8.34 -10.12 4.89
N PHE A 272 -7.18 -10.42 4.29
CA PHE A 272 -6.99 -11.39 3.22
C PHE A 272 -6.33 -12.71 3.69
N PHE A 273 -6.19 -12.88 5.01
CA PHE A 273 -5.74 -14.12 5.62
C PHE A 273 -6.65 -14.50 6.78
N LYS A 274 -6.97 -15.79 6.89
CA LYS A 274 -7.60 -16.36 8.09
C LYS A 274 -7.06 -17.76 8.40
N PHE A 275 -7.12 -18.13 9.67
CA PHE A 275 -6.94 -19.50 10.14
C PHE A 275 -8.22 -20.34 9.93
N GLU A 276 -8.04 -21.64 9.65
CA GLU A 276 -9.04 -22.71 9.67
C GLU A 276 -8.53 -23.83 10.61
N ASP A 277 -9.36 -24.81 10.99
CA ASP A 277 -8.96 -25.84 11.97
C ASP A 277 -7.73 -26.65 11.50
N GLU A 278 -7.60 -26.85 10.18
CA GLU A 278 -6.45 -27.51 9.53
C GLU A 278 -5.53 -26.51 8.79
N GLY A 279 -5.18 -25.40 9.43
CA GLY A 279 -4.15 -24.47 8.96
C GLY A 279 -4.69 -23.07 8.64
N ALA A 280 -4.55 -22.63 7.39
CA ALA A 280 -4.97 -21.29 7.00
C ALA A 280 -5.46 -21.19 5.54
N VAL A 281 -6.19 -20.10 5.28
CA VAL A 281 -6.65 -19.66 3.97
C VAL A 281 -6.08 -18.29 3.67
N VAL A 282 -5.40 -18.20 2.52
CA VAL A 282 -5.03 -16.94 1.86
C VAL A 282 -6.09 -16.59 0.82
N LEU A 283 -6.35 -15.30 0.64
CA LEU A 283 -7.30 -14.74 -0.32
C LEU A 283 -6.56 -13.87 -1.36
N ASP A 284 -6.92 -14.02 -2.63
CA ASP A 284 -6.62 -12.99 -3.65
C ASP A 284 -7.54 -11.77 -3.48
N SER A 285 -7.30 -10.72 -4.26
CA SER A 285 -8.07 -9.48 -4.24
C SER A 285 -9.54 -9.62 -4.65
N ARG A 286 -9.89 -10.75 -5.28
CA ARG A 286 -11.26 -11.14 -5.67
C ARG A 286 -11.90 -12.12 -4.69
N GLY A 287 -11.17 -12.57 -3.67
CA GLY A 287 -11.63 -13.55 -2.68
C GLY A 287 -11.46 -15.02 -3.08
N LYS A 288 -10.71 -15.33 -4.15
CA LYS A 288 -10.27 -16.70 -4.47
C LYS A 288 -9.41 -17.21 -3.32
N LYS A 289 -9.67 -18.43 -2.86
CA LYS A 289 -9.02 -19.03 -1.69
C LYS A 289 -7.90 -19.97 -2.11
N ALA A 290 -6.75 -19.87 -1.45
CA ALA A 290 -5.71 -20.90 -1.42
C ALA A 290 -5.55 -21.40 0.02
N ARG A 291 -5.51 -22.73 0.21
CA ARG A 291 -5.30 -23.36 1.53
C ARG A 291 -3.84 -23.70 1.75
N VAL A 292 -3.36 -23.48 2.97
CA VAL A 292 -1.99 -23.78 3.40
C VAL A 292 -2.01 -24.47 4.76
N LYS A 293 -1.23 -25.56 4.91
CA LYS A 293 -1.19 -26.37 6.14
C LYS A 293 -0.53 -25.64 7.31
N SER A 294 0.45 -24.79 7.01
CA SER A 294 1.21 -24.03 8.01
C SER A 294 1.53 -22.64 7.47
N ALA A 295 1.28 -21.61 8.27
CA ALA A 295 1.58 -20.24 7.91
C ALA A 295 1.79 -19.35 9.13
N GLY A 296 2.73 -18.40 9.02
CA GLY A 296 2.76 -17.17 9.83
C GLY A 296 1.99 -16.05 9.14
N VAL A 297 1.60 -15.01 9.88
CA VAL A 297 0.89 -13.84 9.32
C VAL A 297 1.22 -12.57 10.09
N ILE A 298 1.35 -11.47 9.36
CA ILE A 298 1.33 -10.10 9.88
C ILE A 298 0.26 -9.34 9.11
N GLN A 299 -0.79 -8.87 9.81
CA GLN A 299 -1.84 -8.06 9.21
C GLN A 299 -2.39 -7.02 10.19
N ALA A 300 -2.90 -5.91 9.67
CA ALA A 300 -3.39 -4.78 10.45
C ALA A 300 -4.87 -4.48 10.18
N THR A 301 -5.55 -3.94 11.19
CA THR A 301 -6.90 -3.39 11.12
C THR A 301 -6.99 -2.17 12.04
N GLN A 302 -8.07 -1.39 11.96
CA GLN A 302 -8.45 -0.52 13.07
C GLN A 302 -8.85 -1.38 14.28
N ASN A 303 -8.44 -0.95 15.47
CA ASN A 303 -8.59 -1.61 16.77
C ASN A 303 -10.09 -1.76 17.11
N PRO A 304 -10.65 -3.00 17.05
CA PRO A 304 -12.08 -3.20 17.28
C PRO A 304 -12.49 -3.11 18.76
N TRP A 305 -11.52 -2.97 19.67
CA TRP A 305 -11.73 -2.71 21.10
C TRP A 305 -11.44 -1.26 21.50
N GLY A 306 -10.89 -0.45 20.58
CA GLY A 306 -10.47 0.93 20.78
C GLY A 306 -11.43 1.96 20.19
N ALA A 307 -10.89 3.12 19.79
CA ALA A 307 -11.66 4.25 19.27
C ALA A 307 -11.06 4.86 17.98
N GLY A 308 -10.34 4.06 17.20
CA GLY A 308 -9.84 4.41 15.89
C GLY A 308 -8.37 4.07 15.63
N GLU A 309 -7.63 3.74 16.70
CA GLU A 309 -6.21 3.36 16.67
C GLU A 309 -5.96 2.07 15.87
N ALA A 310 -4.70 1.78 15.49
CA ALA A 310 -4.37 0.54 14.77
C ALA A 310 -4.28 -0.69 15.71
N ALA A 311 -4.72 -1.85 15.25
CA ALA A 311 -4.47 -3.15 15.86
C ALA A 311 -3.80 -4.08 14.84
N TRP A 312 -2.60 -4.51 15.17
CA TRP A 312 -1.81 -5.47 14.39
C TRP A 312 -1.95 -6.87 14.97
N MET A 313 -1.85 -7.88 14.11
CA MET A 313 -1.88 -9.29 14.48
C MET A 313 -0.65 -9.99 13.91
N ILE A 314 0.25 -10.40 14.80
CA ILE A 314 1.45 -11.20 14.53
C ILE A 314 1.12 -12.61 15.04
N SER A 315 0.87 -13.53 14.11
CA SER A 315 0.30 -14.83 14.47
C SER A 315 0.78 -15.96 13.55
N GLY A 316 0.39 -17.19 13.88
CA GLY A 316 0.74 -18.37 13.11
C GLY A 316 -0.04 -19.61 13.54
N THR A 317 -0.01 -20.63 12.68
CA THR A 317 -0.64 -21.93 12.90
C THR A 317 -0.05 -22.68 14.11
N GLY A 318 1.23 -22.45 14.41
CA GLY A 318 1.95 -22.92 15.59
C GLY A 318 3.03 -21.92 16.02
N GLU A 319 3.76 -22.23 17.10
CA GLU A 319 4.71 -21.30 17.72
C GLU A 319 5.85 -20.88 16.80
N ALA A 320 6.40 -21.82 16.02
CA ALA A 320 7.45 -21.54 15.03
C ALA A 320 7.01 -20.53 13.97
N GLN A 321 5.73 -20.56 13.56
CA GLN A 321 5.18 -19.61 12.60
C GLN A 321 4.94 -18.21 13.21
N VAL A 322 4.61 -18.15 14.51
CA VAL A 322 4.52 -16.88 15.24
C VAL A 322 5.91 -16.26 15.41
N ARG A 323 6.93 -17.07 15.76
CA ARG A 323 8.33 -16.62 15.85
C ARG A 323 8.80 -16.04 14.53
N ALA A 324 8.72 -16.80 13.43
CA ALA A 324 9.09 -16.33 12.10
C ALA A 324 8.37 -15.02 11.70
N ALA A 325 7.08 -14.86 12.04
CA ALA A 325 6.34 -13.62 11.76
C ALA A 325 6.83 -12.44 12.63
N ALA A 326 7.24 -12.66 13.87
CA ALA A 326 7.82 -11.63 14.72
C ALA A 326 9.27 -11.29 14.33
N ASP A 327 10.03 -12.24 13.82
CA ASP A 327 11.40 -12.03 13.35
C ASP A 327 11.43 -11.09 12.14
N ILE A 328 10.47 -11.20 11.20
CA ILE A 328 10.31 -10.19 10.14
C ILE A 328 10.16 -8.77 10.70
N LEU A 329 9.38 -8.58 11.77
CA LEU A 329 9.20 -7.24 12.36
C LEU A 329 10.39 -6.74 13.19
N THR A 330 11.27 -7.63 13.65
CA THR A 330 12.38 -7.28 14.54
C THR A 330 13.73 -7.19 13.80
N GLU A 331 13.86 -7.89 12.67
CA GLU A 331 15.11 -8.05 11.92
C GLU A 331 14.98 -7.65 10.44
N HIS A 332 13.79 -7.74 9.83
CA HIS A 332 13.58 -7.61 8.38
C HIS A 332 12.35 -6.75 7.99
N TRP A 333 12.10 -5.67 8.75
CA TRP A 333 10.87 -4.90 8.64
C TRP A 333 10.78 -4.12 7.32
N GLU A 334 11.91 -3.91 6.63
CA GLU A 334 11.98 -3.36 5.27
C GLU A 334 11.21 -4.21 4.25
N GLN A 335 11.08 -5.52 4.46
CA GLN A 335 10.32 -6.40 3.56
C GLN A 335 8.81 -6.13 3.60
N LEU A 336 8.34 -5.42 4.63
CA LEU A 336 6.95 -4.98 4.75
C LEU A 336 6.60 -3.79 3.88
N ASP A 337 7.58 -3.07 3.30
CA ASP A 337 7.34 -1.75 2.70
C ASP A 337 6.22 -1.76 1.64
N CYS A 338 5.29 -0.80 1.76
CA CYS A 338 4.04 -0.71 0.99
C CYS A 338 3.05 -1.89 1.11
N ALA A 339 3.37 -2.99 1.80
CA ALA A 339 2.50 -4.16 1.87
C ALA A 339 1.24 -3.93 2.71
N PHE A 340 0.11 -4.45 2.25
CA PHE A 340 -1.15 -4.38 2.98
C PHE A 340 -1.17 -5.37 4.16
N ALA A 341 -0.81 -6.62 3.88
CA ALA A 341 -0.48 -7.65 4.86
C ALA A 341 0.56 -8.63 4.27
N ILE A 342 1.14 -9.50 5.10
CA ILE A 342 1.95 -10.64 4.63
C ILE A 342 1.56 -11.95 5.32
N ALA A 343 1.74 -13.05 4.60
CA ALA A 343 1.83 -14.40 5.16
C ALA A 343 3.25 -14.96 4.96
N LEU A 344 3.67 -15.84 5.87
CA LEU A 344 4.90 -16.63 5.75
C LEU A 344 4.51 -18.07 5.46
N ILE A 345 4.73 -18.53 4.23
CA ILE A 345 4.33 -19.84 3.74
C ILE A 345 5.57 -20.53 3.17
N ASN A 346 5.89 -21.73 3.64
CA ASN A 346 7.10 -22.47 3.25
C ASN A 346 8.37 -21.60 3.35
N GLN A 347 8.50 -20.83 4.44
CA GLN A 347 9.58 -19.86 4.72
C GLN A 347 9.68 -18.67 3.74
N LYS A 348 8.73 -18.49 2.81
CA LYS A 348 8.68 -17.34 1.90
C LYS A 348 7.64 -16.32 2.34
N ILE A 349 7.97 -15.03 2.20
CA ILE A 349 6.99 -13.95 2.35
C ILE A 349 6.06 -13.96 1.14
N VAL A 350 4.77 -13.91 1.42
CA VAL A 350 3.67 -13.82 0.45
C VAL A 350 2.90 -12.54 0.78
N ARG A 351 3.00 -11.51 -0.07
CA ARG A 351 2.23 -10.26 0.09
C ARG A 351 0.75 -10.53 -0.13
N LEU A 352 -0.09 -9.86 0.66
CA LEU A 352 -1.53 -10.06 0.72
C LEU A 352 -2.30 -8.76 0.44
N PRO A 353 -3.40 -8.79 -0.35
CA PRO A 353 -3.91 -9.94 -1.11
C PRO A 353 -2.89 -10.49 -2.11
N HIS A 354 -2.92 -11.80 -2.31
CA HIS A 354 -1.95 -12.44 -3.19
C HIS A 354 -2.38 -12.38 -4.66
N ALA A 355 -1.43 -12.21 -5.58
CA ALA A 355 -1.74 -12.13 -7.01
C ALA A 355 -2.12 -13.50 -7.62
N ASN A 356 -1.32 -14.55 -7.38
CA ASN A 356 -1.50 -15.89 -7.99
C ASN A 356 -0.90 -16.99 -7.09
N LEU A 357 -1.67 -17.52 -6.14
CA LEU A 357 -1.28 -18.67 -5.29
C LEU A 357 -1.86 -19.98 -5.87
#